data_AF-A0A538FBY2-F1
#
_entry.id   AF-A0A538FBY2-F1
#
_cell.length_a   1.000
_cell.length_b   1.000
_cell.length_c   1.000
_cell.angle_alpha   90.00
_cell.angle_beta   90.00
_cell.angle_gamma   90.00
#
_symmetry.space_group_name_H-M   'P 1'
#
loop_
_entity.id
_entity.type
_entity.pdbx_description
1 polymer ?
#
loop_
_entity_poly.entity_id
_entity_poly.type
_entity_poly.pdbx_seq_one_letter_code
_entity_poly.pdbx_strand_id
1 'polypeptide(L)'
;MGRAARVARISDAAFVRSADGACSAALDPLRRERRPVRLGPAERAARIDRLGSALGVLASQLRLIPVQDRDRPAVEQWLSGWDQYTVVANDLAASLRAGDGRASSLGSRANVVDLRIQLFSRVNGLDRCLF
;
A
#
# COMPACT_ATOMS: atom_id res chain seq x y z
N MET A 1 20.83 -15.55 -13.13
CA MET A 1 20.39 -14.24 -13.65
C MET A 1 18.89 -14.09 -13.40
N GLY A 2 18.52 -13.43 -12.29
CA GLY A 2 17.10 -13.19 -11.97
C GLY A 2 16.59 -12.02 -12.80
N ARG A 3 15.63 -12.28 -13.68
CA ARG A 3 14.94 -11.25 -14.47
C ARG A 3 14.24 -10.32 -13.47
N ALA A 4 14.72 -9.09 -13.30
CA ALA A 4 13.96 -8.08 -12.57
C ALA A 4 12.57 -8.02 -13.22
N ALA A 5 11.52 -8.35 -12.45
CA ALA A 5 10.18 -8.41 -12.99
C ALA A 5 9.83 -7.02 -13.54
N ARG A 6 9.63 -6.92 -14.86
CA ARG A 6 9.24 -5.68 -15.50
C ARG A 6 7.86 -5.30 -14.98
N VAL A 7 7.75 -4.16 -14.32
CA VAL A 7 6.46 -3.65 -13.84
C VAL A 7 5.57 -3.37 -15.04
N ALA A 8 4.33 -3.85 -14.97
CA ALA A 8 3.34 -3.69 -16.03
C ALA A 8 2.98 -2.20 -16.21
N ARG A 9 2.80 -1.79 -17.47
CA ARG A 9 2.25 -0.49 -17.83
C ARG A 9 0.80 -0.65 -18.21
N ILE A 10 -0.04 0.25 -17.71
CA ILE A 10 -1.45 0.37 -18.11
C ILE A 10 -1.63 1.57 -19.03
N SER A 11 -2.70 1.56 -19.80
CA SER A 11 -3.03 2.58 -20.79
C SER A 11 -4.42 3.20 -20.58
N ASP A 12 -5.17 2.70 -19.61
CA ASP A 12 -6.44 3.23 -19.16
C ASP A 12 -6.28 4.54 -18.39
N ALA A 13 -6.27 5.65 -19.14
CA ALA A 13 -6.17 6.98 -18.56
C ALA A 13 -7.38 7.35 -17.67
N ALA A 14 -8.55 6.74 -17.87
CA ALA A 14 -9.73 7.01 -17.05
C ALA A 14 -9.59 6.36 -15.67
N PHE A 15 -9.10 5.13 -15.62
CA PHE A 15 -8.72 4.48 -14.37
C PHE A 15 -7.65 5.28 -13.64
N VAL A 16 -6.55 5.65 -14.32
CA VAL A 16 -5.43 6.39 -13.69
C VAL A 16 -5.92 7.66 -13.00
N ARG A 17 -6.71 8.50 -13.68
CA ARG A 17 -7.25 9.73 -13.08
C ARG A 17 -8.16 9.47 -11.88
N SER A 18 -9.02 8.46 -11.98
CA SER A 18 -9.96 8.13 -10.90
C SER A 18 -9.24 7.56 -9.68
N ALA A 19 -8.26 6.69 -9.90
CA ALA A 19 -7.42 6.11 -8.86
C ALA A 19 -6.60 7.20 -8.16
N ASP A 20 -6.02 8.14 -8.90
CA ASP A 20 -5.29 9.26 -8.31
C ASP A 20 -6.20 10.15 -7.44
N GLY A 21 -7.43 10.40 -7.89
CA GLY A 21 -8.44 11.11 -7.09
C GLY A 21 -8.75 10.40 -5.77
N ALA A 22 -8.99 9.08 -5.82
CA ALA A 22 -9.24 8.26 -4.63
C ALA A 22 -8.04 8.25 -3.68
N CYS A 23 -6.83 8.09 -4.23
CA CYS A 23 -5.60 8.10 -3.46
C CYS A 23 -5.33 9.46 -2.81
N SER A 24 -5.60 10.58 -3.48
CA SER A 24 -5.45 11.91 -2.86
C SER A 24 -6.38 12.04 -1.67
N ALA A 25 -7.66 11.70 -1.83
CA ALA A 25 -8.65 11.80 -0.76
C ALA A 25 -8.29 10.92 0.46
N ALA A 26 -7.81 9.70 0.22
CA ALA A 26 -7.49 8.75 1.29
C ALA A 26 -6.13 9.01 1.95
N LEU A 27 -5.09 9.34 1.17
CA LEU A 27 -3.71 9.37 1.67
C LEU A 27 -3.28 10.74 2.21
N ASP A 28 -3.88 11.84 1.74
CA ASP A 28 -3.50 13.19 2.20
C ASP A 28 -3.64 13.37 3.73
N PRO A 29 -4.69 12.88 4.40
CA PRO A 29 -4.76 12.89 5.85
C PRO A 29 -3.64 12.06 6.50
N LEU A 30 -3.36 10.88 5.97
CA LEU A 30 -2.43 9.91 6.54
C LEU A 30 -0.96 10.35 6.41
N ARG A 31 -0.62 11.09 5.35
CA ARG A 31 0.73 11.63 5.14
C ARG A 31 1.16 12.53 6.30
N ARG A 32 0.23 13.26 6.93
CA ARG A 32 0.50 14.13 8.07
C ARG A 32 0.82 13.36 9.33
N GLU A 33 0.18 12.20 9.52
CA GLU A 33 0.45 11.28 10.62
C GLU A 33 1.79 10.55 10.48
N ARG A 34 2.37 10.56 9.27
CA ARG A 34 3.59 9.80 8.98
C ARG A 34 4.86 10.38 9.62
N ARG A 35 4.79 11.57 10.23
CA ARG A 35 5.94 12.28 10.82
C ARG A 35 6.75 11.38 11.78
N PRO A 36 8.09 11.48 11.77
CA PRO A 36 8.95 10.73 12.66
C PRO A 36 8.75 11.25 14.09
N VAL A 37 8.11 10.42 14.90
CA VAL A 37 7.96 10.62 16.35
C VAL A 37 8.53 9.36 16.99
N ARG A 38 9.32 9.51 18.05
CA ARG A 38 9.72 8.35 18.87
C ARG A 38 8.46 7.86 19.59
N LEU A 39 7.96 6.72 19.14
CA LEU A 39 6.79 6.05 19.71
C LEU A 39 7.22 4.80 20.46
N GLY A 40 6.57 4.54 21.58
CA GLY A 40 6.67 3.24 22.25
C GLY A 40 6.08 2.11 21.38
N PRO A 41 6.37 0.83 21.68
CA PRO A 41 5.87 -0.30 20.90
C PRO A 41 4.34 -0.32 20.74
N ALA A 42 3.60 -0.03 21.81
CA ALA A 42 2.14 0.00 21.79
C ALA A 42 1.57 1.12 20.89
N GLU A 43 2.13 2.33 20.97
CA GLU A 43 1.74 3.46 20.13
C GLU A 43 2.08 3.20 18.66
N ARG A 44 3.24 2.59 18.40
CA ARG A 44 3.65 2.18 17.06
C ARG A 44 2.72 1.12 16.49
N ALA A 45 2.31 0.13 17.28
CA ALA A 45 1.33 -0.87 16.88
C ALA A 45 -0.02 -0.24 16.53
N ALA A 46 -0.53 0.65 17.39
CA ALA A 46 -1.79 1.35 17.15
C ALA A 46 -1.74 2.22 15.88
N ARG A 47 -0.61 2.87 15.61
CA ARG A 47 -0.42 3.64 14.38
C ARG A 47 -0.38 2.74 13.14
N ILE A 48 0.30 1.59 13.20
CA ILE A 48 0.37 0.64 12.08
C ILE A 48 -1.01 0.07 11.76
N ASP A 49 -1.80 -0.29 12.77
CA ASP A 49 -3.18 -0.77 12.55
C ASP A 49 -4.07 0.27 11.89
N ARG A 50 -4.01 1.53 12.34
CA ARG A 50 -4.78 2.62 11.73
C ARG A 50 -4.40 2.83 10.27
N LEU A 51 -3.09 2.86 9.99
CA LEU A 51 -2.59 3.01 8.62
C LEU A 51 -2.99 1.81 7.76
N GLY A 52 -2.76 0.59 8.23
CA GLY A 52 -3.13 -0.65 7.52
C GLY A 52 -4.62 -0.69 7.20
N SER A 53 -5.48 -0.35 8.17
CA SER A 53 -6.92 -0.29 7.98
C SER A 53 -7.33 0.75 6.94
N ALA A 54 -6.78 1.96 7.01
CA ALA A 54 -7.08 3.03 6.06
C ALA A 54 -6.63 2.68 4.63
N LEU A 55 -5.45 2.04 4.49
CA LEU A 55 -4.96 1.56 3.20
C LEU A 55 -5.79 0.39 2.66
N GLY A 56 -6.29 -0.49 3.51
CA GLY A 56 -7.25 -1.54 3.12
C GLY A 56 -8.57 -0.96 2.58
N VAL A 57 -9.08 0.11 3.21
CA VAL A 57 -10.26 0.83 2.70
C VAL A 57 -9.98 1.46 1.34
N LEU A 58 -8.81 2.10 1.15
CA LEU A 58 -8.39 2.63 -0.14
C LEU A 58 -8.34 1.53 -1.22
N ALA A 59 -7.77 0.37 -0.91
CA ALA A 59 -7.72 -0.76 -1.85
C ALA A 59 -9.13 -1.21 -2.29
N SER A 60 -10.07 -1.28 -1.35
CA SER A 60 -11.48 -1.58 -1.66
C SER A 60 -12.14 -0.49 -2.52
N GLN A 61 -11.84 0.78 -2.30
CA GLN A 61 -12.34 1.88 -3.14
C GLN A 61 -11.77 1.82 -4.56
N LEU A 62 -10.47 1.53 -4.70
CA LEU A 62 -9.82 1.41 -6.01
C LEU A 62 -10.39 0.26 -6.84
N ARG A 63 -10.85 -0.83 -6.20
CA ARG A 63 -11.53 -1.95 -6.88
C ARG A 63 -12.86 -1.60 -7.50
N LEU A 64 -13.52 -0.55 -7.03
CA LEU A 64 -14.81 -0.10 -7.57
C LEU A 64 -14.63 0.73 -8.85
N ILE A 65 -13.39 1.14 -9.16
CA ILE A 65 -13.10 1.93 -10.35
C ILE A 65 -13.09 0.99 -11.56
N PRO A 66 -13.89 1.27 -12.61
CA PRO A 66 -13.83 0.50 -13.85
C PRO A 66 -12.42 0.53 -14.46
N VAL A 67 -11.97 -0.63 -14.96
CA VAL A 67 -10.70 -0.81 -15.65
C VAL A 67 -10.98 -1.43 -17.00
N GLN A 68 -10.31 -0.95 -18.05
CA GLN A 68 -10.29 -1.61 -19.35
C GLN A 68 -9.78 -3.05 -19.22
N ASP A 69 -10.43 -3.99 -19.89
CA ASP A 69 -10.14 -5.43 -19.72
C ASP A 69 -8.67 -5.79 -19.98
N ARG A 70 -8.02 -5.09 -20.92
CA ARG A 70 -6.58 -5.29 -21.21
C ARG A 70 -5.65 -4.93 -20.04
N ASP A 71 -6.04 -3.99 -19.19
CA ASP A 71 -5.23 -3.50 -18.07
C ASP A 71 -5.64 -4.15 -16.73
N ARG A 72 -6.80 -4.81 -16.70
CA ARG A 72 -7.37 -5.45 -15.51
C ARG A 72 -6.40 -6.38 -14.77
N PRO A 73 -5.66 -7.31 -15.43
CA PRO A 73 -4.75 -8.19 -14.71
C PRO A 73 -3.60 -7.45 -14.01
N ALA A 74 -3.09 -6.38 -14.62
CA ALA A 74 -2.02 -5.56 -14.05
C ALA A 74 -2.52 -4.76 -12.84
N VAL A 75 -3.73 -4.18 -12.96
CA VAL A 75 -4.38 -3.46 -11.86
C VAL A 75 -4.72 -4.40 -10.71
N GLU A 76 -5.26 -5.59 -10.97
CA GLU A 76 -5.56 -6.59 -9.93
C GLU A 76 -4.30 -7.05 -9.18
N GLN A 77 -3.19 -7.24 -9.90
CA GLN A 77 -1.91 -7.56 -9.26
C GLN A 77 -1.44 -6.43 -8.35
N TRP A 78 -1.56 -5.17 -8.77
CA TRP A 78 -1.24 -4.01 -7.94
C TRP A 78 -2.16 -3.94 -6.71
N LEU A 79 -3.47 -4.17 -6.88
CA LEU A 79 -4.45 -4.20 -5.79
C LEU A 79 -4.18 -5.31 -4.77
N SER A 80 -3.70 -6.47 -5.21
CA SER A 80 -3.28 -7.54 -4.30
C SER A 80 -2.09 -7.15 -3.42
N GLY A 81 -1.25 -6.19 -3.86
CA GLY A 81 -0.17 -5.63 -3.07
C GLY A 81 -0.70 -4.90 -1.83
N TRP A 82 -1.76 -4.11 -1.99
CA TRP A 82 -2.37 -3.39 -0.86
C TRP A 82 -2.98 -4.35 0.18
N ASP A 83 -3.59 -5.45 -0.25
CA ASP A 83 -4.08 -6.48 0.68
C ASP A 83 -2.93 -7.14 1.43
N GLN A 84 -1.86 -7.51 0.73
CA GLN A 84 -0.67 -8.08 1.34
C GLN A 84 -0.05 -7.12 2.35
N TYR A 85 -0.03 -5.82 2.05
CA TYR A 85 0.47 -4.82 2.99
C TYR A 85 -0.39 -4.77 4.24
N THR A 86 -1.72 -4.76 4.09
CA THR A 86 -2.68 -4.75 5.21
C THR A 86 -2.50 -5.96 6.12
N VAL A 87 -2.35 -7.16 5.55
CA VAL A 87 -2.10 -8.38 6.31
C VAL A 87 -0.79 -8.28 7.10
N VAL A 88 0.31 -7.88 6.45
CA VAL A 88 1.62 -7.78 7.11
C VAL A 88 1.64 -6.66 8.16
N ALA A 89 0.89 -5.57 7.94
CA ALA A 89 0.74 -4.49 8.92
C ALA A 89 0.05 -4.98 10.20
N ASN A 90 -1.03 -5.75 10.08
CA ASN A 90 -1.73 -6.33 11.22
C ASN A 90 -0.82 -7.30 12.00
N ASP A 91 -0.09 -8.17 11.29
CA ASP A 91 0.88 -9.09 11.92
C ASP A 91 1.98 -8.32 12.65
N LEU A 92 2.47 -7.23 12.05
CA LEU A 92 3.51 -6.38 12.63
C LEU A 92 3.01 -5.68 13.90
N ALA A 93 1.80 -5.14 13.87
CA ALA A 93 1.20 -4.50 15.05
C ALA A 93 0.97 -5.52 16.18
N ALA A 94 0.51 -6.74 15.86
CA ALA A 94 0.38 -7.82 16.82
C ALA A 94 1.74 -8.20 17.44
N SER A 95 2.78 -8.36 16.62
CA SER A 95 4.14 -8.65 17.09
C SER A 95 4.70 -7.54 17.99
N LEU A 96 4.45 -6.27 17.66
CA LEU A 96 4.88 -5.13 18.49
C LEU A 96 4.19 -5.09 19.86
N ARG A 97 2.91 -5.51 19.94
CA ARG A 97 2.19 -5.64 21.21
C ARG A 97 2.71 -6.79 22.05
N ALA A 98 2.99 -7.93 21.40
CA ALA A 98 3.44 -9.14 22.07
C ALA A 98 4.91 -9.08 22.49
N GLY A 99 5.74 -8.25 21.84
CA GLY A 99 7.17 -8.19 22.09
C GLY A 99 7.95 -9.42 21.59
N ASP A 100 7.38 -10.18 20.65
CA ASP A 100 7.85 -11.52 20.26
C ASP A 100 9.02 -11.55 19.24
N GLY A 101 9.70 -10.42 19.05
CA GLY A 101 10.90 -10.29 18.20
C GLY A 101 10.67 -10.33 16.68
N ARG A 102 9.46 -10.69 16.20
CA ARG A 102 9.16 -10.77 14.75
C ARG A 102 9.00 -9.41 14.08
N ALA A 103 8.87 -8.34 14.85
CA ALA A 103 8.58 -7.00 14.34
C ALA A 103 9.61 -6.52 13.30
N SER A 104 10.88 -6.90 13.44
CA SER A 104 11.92 -6.54 12.47
C SER A 104 11.70 -7.20 11.10
N SER A 105 11.49 -8.53 11.08
CA SER A 105 11.28 -9.27 9.83
C SER A 105 9.95 -8.91 9.15
N LEU A 106 8.90 -8.68 9.95
CA LEU A 106 7.60 -8.20 9.44
C LEU A 106 7.70 -6.78 8.87
N GLY A 107 8.46 -5.89 9.51
CA GLY A 107 8.76 -4.56 8.97
C GLY A 107 9.47 -4.61 7.62
N SER A 108 10.47 -5.48 7.47
CA SER A 108 11.15 -5.70 6.19
C SER A 108 10.20 -6.25 5.12
N ARG A 109 9.30 -7.18 5.47
CA ARG A 109 8.28 -7.69 4.55
C ARG A 109 7.31 -6.59 4.12
N ALA A 110 6.84 -5.75 5.04
CA ALA A 110 5.96 -4.63 4.73
C ALA A 110 6.63 -3.66 3.75
N ASN A 111 7.93 -3.36 3.95
CA ASN A 111 8.70 -2.49 3.06
C ASN A 111 8.82 -3.09 1.64
N VAL A 112 9.03 -4.40 1.50
CA VAL A 112 9.09 -5.04 0.18
C VAL A 112 7.75 -4.95 -0.56
N VAL A 113 6.65 -5.14 0.15
CA VAL A 113 5.30 -5.01 -0.44
C VAL A 113 5.02 -3.56 -0.83
N ASP A 114 5.32 -2.60 0.06
CA ASP A 114 5.20 -1.16 -0.21
C ASP A 114 5.99 -0.78 -1.47
N LEU A 115 7.27 -1.15 -1.58
CA LEU A 115 8.08 -0.86 -2.76
C LEU A 115 7.46 -1.35 -4.07
N ARG A 116 6.78 -2.51 -4.06
CA ARG A 116 6.09 -3.04 -5.25
C ARG A 116 4.87 -2.20 -5.62
N ILE A 117 4.07 -1.81 -4.63
CA ILE A 117 2.92 -0.91 -4.82
C ILE A 117 3.39 0.41 -5.42
N GLN A 118 4.41 1.01 -4.79
CA GLN A 118 4.97 2.32 -5.15
C GLN A 118 5.60 2.32 -6.55
N LEU A 119 6.27 1.23 -6.92
CA LEU A 119 6.88 1.11 -8.24
C LEU A 119 5.83 1.02 -9.34
N PHE A 120 4.74 0.27 -9.14
CA PHE A 120 3.60 0.27 -10.06
C PHE A 120 2.97 1.65 -10.17
N SER A 121 2.73 2.32 -9.03
CA SER A 121 2.15 3.66 -9.04
C SER A 121 3.01 4.65 -9.84
N ARG A 122 4.33 4.66 -9.59
CA ARG A 122 5.28 5.53 -10.30
C ARG A 122 5.36 5.25 -11.79
N VAL A 123 5.38 3.97 -12.21
CA VAL A 123 5.47 3.59 -13.62
C VAL A 123 4.23 4.01 -14.42
N ASN A 124 3.08 4.12 -13.76
CA ASN A 124 1.77 4.37 -14.37
C ASN A 124 1.22 5.79 -14.12
N GLY A 125 2.03 6.69 -13.54
CA GLY A 125 1.63 8.07 -13.28
C GLY A 125 0.52 8.21 -12.21
N LEU A 126 0.46 7.27 -11.27
CA LEU A 126 -0.43 7.31 -10.11
C LEU A 126 0.27 8.03 -8.95
N ASP A 127 0.67 9.29 -9.17
CA ASP A 127 1.51 10.04 -8.25
C ASP A 127 0.84 10.26 -6.90
N ARG A 128 -0.50 10.37 -6.88
CA ARG A 128 -1.25 10.54 -5.63
C ARG A 128 -1.36 9.25 -4.85
N CYS A 129 -1.12 8.09 -5.46
CA CYS A 129 -1.05 6.80 -4.80
C CYS A 129 0.33 6.49 -4.19
N LEU A 130 1.29 7.42 -4.27
CA LEU A 130 2.58 7.26 -3.61
C LEU A 130 2.47 7.61 -2.11
N PHE A 131 2.59 6.62 -1.22
CA PHE A 131 2.38 6.81 0.23
C PHE A 131 3.66 6.83 1.07
#